data_AF-A0A0G4K6J0-F1
#
_entry.id   AF-A0A0G4K6J0-F1
#
_cell.length_a   1.000
_cell.length_b   1.000
_cell.length_c   1.000
_cell.angle_alpha   90.00
_cell.angle_beta   90.00
_cell.angle_gamma   90.00
#
_symmetry.space_group_name_H-M   'P 1'
#
loop_
_entity.id
_entity.type
_entity.pdbx_description
1 polymer ?
#
loop_
_entity_poly.entity_id
_entity_poly.type
_entity_poly.pdbx_seq_one_letter_code
_entity_poly.pdbx_strand_id
1 'polypeptide(L)'
;MKKIFILNIIAIFLFISCNEELITIVDEYNSPYGICAIPGNGKVSISFWSGVIASDFAGFNIYAGNSSTFTQPDDAIKNSLGAYPTVAGSNHTRTNFVIEIPNYAFNNGTLYYVAVTAYGTNNLVDTKYIETKITLSMPVMPRPEGTGTGTTLTADTATVGTMDPNTGKVIASGGWKVQYFGYQTNFNAVVVVTNNTDNSFDSESVYSVNGLYIFKNVNQLAKIWIQSANSYKWAYQSDASQWWGI
;
A
#
# COMPACT_ATOMS: atom_id res chain seq x y z
N MET A 1 -28.84 -69.92 7.70
CA MET A 1 -28.38 -68.76 8.51
C MET A 1 -27.19 -67.98 7.91
N LYS A 2 -26.81 -68.14 6.62
CA LYS A 2 -25.75 -67.33 5.96
C LYS A 2 -26.24 -66.22 5.03
N LYS A 3 -27.56 -66.13 4.75
CA LYS A 3 -28.14 -65.15 3.80
C LYS A 3 -28.71 -63.87 4.45
N ILE A 4 -28.92 -63.87 5.77
CA ILE A 4 -29.45 -62.70 6.51
C ILE A 4 -28.31 -61.78 7.02
N PHE A 5 -27.08 -62.28 7.09
CA PHE A 5 -25.93 -61.50 7.57
C PHE A 5 -25.38 -60.52 6.53
N ILE A 6 -25.49 -60.83 5.23
CA ILE A 6 -24.95 -59.99 4.15
C ILE A 6 -25.82 -58.75 3.92
N LEU A 7 -27.14 -58.84 4.14
CA LEU A 7 -28.05 -57.71 3.96
C LEU A 7 -27.89 -56.65 5.08
N ASN A 8 -27.56 -57.08 6.30
CA ASN A 8 -27.32 -56.15 7.42
C ASN A 8 -25.99 -55.41 7.28
N ILE A 9 -24.95 -56.03 6.71
CA ILE A 9 -23.66 -55.36 6.46
C ILE A 9 -23.81 -54.28 5.38
N ILE A 10 -24.60 -54.52 4.33
CA ILE A 10 -24.85 -53.51 3.28
C ILE A 10 -25.68 -52.33 3.82
N ALA A 11 -26.66 -52.60 4.68
CA ALA A 11 -27.44 -51.54 5.33
C ALA A 11 -26.59 -50.67 6.27
N ILE A 12 -25.67 -51.28 7.04
CA ILE A 12 -24.76 -50.54 7.93
C ILE A 12 -23.80 -49.64 7.12
N PHE A 13 -23.30 -50.08 5.95
CA PHE A 13 -22.49 -49.23 5.08
C PHE A 13 -23.28 -48.12 4.35
N LEU A 14 -24.57 -48.32 4.07
CA LEU A 14 -25.43 -47.30 3.45
C LEU A 14 -25.90 -46.21 4.43
N PHE A 15 -25.92 -46.47 5.75
CA PHE A 15 -26.27 -45.47 6.76
C PHE A 15 -25.06 -44.74 7.38
N ILE A 16 -23.83 -45.17 7.09
CA ILE A 16 -22.60 -44.49 7.56
C ILE A 16 -22.06 -43.51 6.50
N SER A 17 -22.53 -43.57 5.24
CA SER A 17 -22.03 -42.71 4.16
C SER A 17 -22.61 -41.29 4.09
N CYS A 18 -23.23 -40.78 5.14
CA CYS A 18 -23.77 -39.41 5.19
C CYS A 18 -23.23 -38.57 6.34
N ASN A 19 -22.12 -38.97 6.95
CA ASN A 19 -21.23 -37.98 7.55
C ASN A 19 -20.24 -37.59 6.47
N GLU A 20 -20.58 -36.56 5.69
CA GLU A 20 -19.52 -35.70 5.19
C GLU A 20 -18.77 -35.25 6.45
N GLU A 21 -17.61 -35.84 6.66
CA GLU A 21 -16.65 -35.31 7.59
C GLU A 21 -16.43 -33.88 7.09
N LEU A 22 -17.05 -32.93 7.79
CA LEU A 22 -16.82 -31.52 7.57
C LEU A 22 -15.39 -31.30 8.06
N ILE A 23 -14.42 -31.71 7.24
CA ILE A 23 -13.01 -31.39 7.39
C ILE A 23 -13.01 -29.88 7.27
N THR A 24 -13.08 -29.22 8.41
CA THR A 24 -12.84 -27.81 8.52
C THR A 24 -11.33 -27.70 8.40
N ILE A 25 -10.85 -27.73 7.15
CA ILE A 25 -9.52 -27.21 6.85
C ILE A 25 -9.66 -25.73 7.15
N VAL A 26 -9.26 -25.32 8.36
CA VAL A 26 -8.99 -23.92 8.64
C VAL A 26 -7.69 -23.63 7.88
N ASP A 27 -7.77 -23.50 6.56
CA ASP A 27 -6.70 -22.89 5.79
C ASP A 27 -6.72 -21.42 6.20
N GLU A 28 -6.02 -21.10 7.29
CA GLU A 28 -5.72 -19.72 7.63
C GLU A 28 -4.81 -19.21 6.51
N TYR A 29 -5.38 -18.51 5.53
CA TYR A 29 -4.57 -17.75 4.60
C TYR A 29 -3.67 -16.85 5.42
N ASN A 30 -2.38 -16.85 5.09
CA ASN A 30 -1.49 -15.86 5.67
C ASN A 30 -2.00 -14.48 5.29
N SER A 31 -2.42 -13.74 6.31
CA SER A 31 -2.75 -12.34 6.15
C SER A 31 -1.55 -11.61 5.54
N PRO A 32 -1.77 -10.71 4.56
CA PRO A 32 -0.72 -9.82 4.09
C PRO A 32 -0.04 -9.12 5.26
N TYR A 33 1.28 -9.05 5.25
CA TYR A 33 2.08 -8.41 6.29
C TYR A 33 3.08 -7.42 5.68
N GLY A 34 3.56 -6.48 6.48
CA GLY A 34 4.42 -5.40 5.97
C GLY A 34 3.72 -4.55 4.90
N ILE A 35 2.43 -4.25 5.12
CA ILE A 35 1.61 -3.47 4.19
C ILE A 35 2.05 -2.00 4.22
N CYS A 36 2.22 -1.40 3.05
CA CYS A 36 2.59 -0.01 2.86
C CYS A 36 1.78 0.60 1.71
N ALA A 37 1.18 1.76 1.93
CA ALA A 37 0.54 2.52 0.86
C ALA A 37 1.50 3.57 0.31
N ILE A 38 1.66 3.59 -1.01
CA ILE A 38 2.60 4.43 -1.75
C ILE A 38 1.77 5.46 -2.53
N PRO A 39 1.85 6.75 -2.17
CA PRO A 39 1.14 7.79 -2.90
C PRO A 39 1.84 8.08 -4.24
N GLY A 40 1.06 8.52 -5.22
CA GLY A 40 1.53 9.12 -6.47
C GLY A 40 0.60 10.24 -6.93
N ASN A 41 0.84 10.75 -8.14
CA ASN A 41 0.02 11.79 -8.74
C ASN A 41 -1.31 11.22 -9.25
N GLY A 42 -2.41 11.51 -8.55
CA GLY A 42 -3.75 11.02 -8.88
C GLY A 42 -3.89 9.48 -8.78
N LYS A 43 -3.02 8.83 -8.00
CA LYS A 43 -2.96 7.37 -7.89
C LYS A 43 -2.34 6.91 -6.58
N VAL A 44 -2.58 5.64 -6.27
CA VAL A 44 -2.01 4.95 -5.11
C VAL A 44 -1.56 3.56 -5.52
N SER A 45 -0.41 3.12 -5.00
CA SER A 45 0.01 1.72 -5.03
C SER A 45 0.04 1.15 -3.62
N ILE A 46 -0.17 -0.15 -3.49
CA ILE A 46 0.00 -0.88 -2.23
C ILE A 46 1.16 -1.87 -2.38
N SER A 47 2.09 -1.85 -1.42
CA SER A 47 3.17 -2.82 -1.29
C SER A 47 2.92 -3.70 -0.08
N PHE A 48 3.04 -5.01 -0.22
CA PHE A 48 2.88 -5.93 0.90
C PHE A 48 3.61 -7.23 0.64
N TRP A 49 3.96 -7.92 1.73
CA TRP A 49 4.49 -9.28 1.68
C TRP A 49 3.37 -10.27 1.97
N SER A 50 3.37 -11.38 1.23
CA SER A 50 2.53 -12.52 1.54
C SER A 50 3.26 -13.81 1.19
N GLY A 51 3.01 -14.87 1.97
CA GLY A 51 3.41 -16.24 1.66
C GLY A 51 2.14 -17.07 1.50
N VAL A 52 1.84 -17.51 0.29
CA VAL A 52 0.59 -18.22 -0.02
C VAL A 52 0.73 -19.70 0.37
N ILE A 53 -0.12 -20.23 1.26
CA ILE A 53 0.00 -21.64 1.71
C ILE A 53 -1.25 -22.49 1.42
N ALA A 54 -2.33 -21.91 0.90
CA ALA A 54 -3.59 -22.62 0.73
C ALA A 54 -3.82 -23.07 -0.73
N SER A 55 -4.39 -24.28 -0.88
CA SER A 55 -4.68 -24.87 -2.20
C SER A 55 -5.84 -24.20 -2.94
N ASP A 56 -6.67 -23.46 -2.23
CA ASP A 56 -7.85 -22.76 -2.71
C ASP A 56 -7.64 -21.23 -2.82
N PHE A 57 -6.40 -20.75 -2.69
CA PHE A 57 -6.05 -19.34 -2.87
C PHE A 57 -6.45 -18.85 -4.26
N ALA A 58 -7.19 -17.74 -4.30
CA ALA A 58 -7.75 -17.19 -5.53
C ALA A 58 -7.25 -15.77 -5.84
N GLY A 59 -6.69 -15.04 -4.88
CA GLY A 59 -6.11 -13.72 -5.13
C GLY A 59 -6.08 -12.79 -3.92
N PHE A 60 -5.97 -11.49 -4.20
CA PHE A 60 -6.00 -10.45 -3.19
C PHE A 60 -7.13 -9.45 -3.46
N ASN A 61 -7.96 -9.19 -2.45
CA ASN A 61 -8.89 -8.08 -2.51
C ASN A 61 -8.17 -6.81 -2.07
N ILE A 62 -8.43 -5.72 -2.79
CA ILE A 62 -7.89 -4.40 -2.49
C ILE A 62 -9.06 -3.50 -2.14
N TYR A 63 -8.92 -2.75 -1.06
CA TYR A 63 -9.89 -1.80 -0.58
C TYR A 63 -9.26 -0.43 -0.61
N ALA A 64 -9.98 0.58 -1.09
CA ALA A 64 -9.61 1.97 -0.87
C ALA A 64 -10.87 2.82 -0.67
N GLY A 65 -10.77 3.82 0.20
CA GLY A 65 -11.89 4.65 0.57
C GLY A 65 -11.46 5.84 1.42
N ASN A 66 -12.38 6.77 1.63
CA ASN A 66 -12.19 7.86 2.59
C ASN A 66 -12.56 7.46 4.03
N SER A 67 -13.00 6.20 4.23
CA SER A 67 -13.23 5.58 5.54
C SER A 67 -12.06 4.65 5.87
N SER A 68 -11.67 4.60 7.15
CA SER A 68 -10.68 3.64 7.65
C SER A 68 -11.24 2.23 7.86
N THR A 69 -12.56 2.07 7.75
CA THR A 69 -13.29 0.80 7.86
C THR A 69 -13.88 0.40 6.51
N PHE A 70 -13.86 -0.90 6.24
CA PHE A 70 -14.37 -1.51 5.02
C PHE A 70 -15.28 -2.70 5.35
N THR A 71 -16.35 -2.84 4.58
CA THR A 71 -17.25 -4.01 4.57
C THR A 71 -16.72 -5.02 3.57
N GLN A 72 -16.28 -6.18 4.06
CA GLN A 72 -15.75 -7.25 3.22
C GLN A 72 -16.88 -8.21 2.78
N PRO A 73 -16.94 -8.65 1.51
CA PRO A 73 -16.11 -8.23 0.37
C PRO A 73 -16.67 -7.03 -0.41
N ASP A 74 -17.79 -6.45 0.05
CA ASP A 74 -18.60 -5.50 -0.72
C ASP A 74 -17.85 -4.22 -1.15
N ASP A 75 -16.95 -3.72 -0.30
CA ASP A 75 -16.16 -2.51 -0.57
C ASP A 75 -14.89 -2.79 -1.38
N ALA A 76 -14.63 -4.04 -1.79
CA ALA A 76 -13.44 -4.36 -2.56
C ALA A 76 -13.50 -3.73 -3.95
N ILE A 77 -12.39 -3.12 -4.36
CA ILE A 77 -12.23 -2.49 -5.66
C ILE A 77 -12.23 -3.56 -6.75
N LYS A 78 -13.08 -3.39 -7.75
CA LYS A 78 -13.25 -4.32 -8.86
C LYS A 78 -12.46 -3.87 -10.09
N ASN A 79 -11.99 -4.84 -10.88
CA ASN A 79 -11.40 -4.58 -12.19
C ASN A 79 -12.46 -4.10 -13.19
N SER A 80 -12.05 -3.78 -14.42
CA SER A 80 -12.94 -3.20 -15.44
C SER A 80 -14.03 -4.16 -15.92
N LEU A 81 -13.90 -5.46 -15.61
CA LEU A 81 -14.88 -6.50 -15.88
C LEU A 81 -15.80 -6.76 -14.68
N GLY A 82 -15.69 -5.97 -13.60
CA GLY A 82 -16.48 -6.15 -12.39
C GLY A 82 -16.03 -7.31 -11.50
N ALA A 83 -14.89 -7.94 -11.80
CA ALA A 83 -14.33 -9.04 -11.01
C ALA A 83 -13.29 -8.54 -10.00
N TYR A 84 -13.05 -9.31 -8.94
CA TYR A 84 -12.02 -9.00 -7.95
C TYR A 84 -10.61 -9.07 -8.60
N PRO A 85 -9.68 -8.19 -8.22
CA PRO A 85 -8.30 -8.22 -8.71
C PRO A 85 -7.58 -9.52 -8.31
N THR A 86 -7.51 -10.48 -9.22
CA THR A 86 -6.72 -11.68 -9.00
C THR A 86 -5.26 -11.43 -9.36
N VAL A 87 -4.35 -11.64 -8.39
CA VAL A 87 -2.93 -11.81 -8.69
C VAL A 87 -2.66 -13.30 -8.85
N ALA A 88 -2.37 -13.74 -10.07
CA ALA A 88 -1.98 -15.11 -10.32
C ALA A 88 -0.62 -15.37 -9.65
N GLY A 89 -0.59 -16.31 -8.70
CA GLY A 89 0.64 -16.73 -8.02
C GLY A 89 0.49 -18.15 -7.52
N SER A 90 1.35 -19.06 -7.98
CA SER A 90 1.21 -20.50 -7.74
C SER A 90 2.18 -21.06 -6.70
N ASN A 91 3.00 -20.23 -6.04
CA ASN A 91 4.15 -20.74 -5.29
C ASN A 91 4.12 -20.31 -3.83
N HIS A 92 4.40 -21.28 -2.96
CA HIS A 92 4.50 -21.19 -1.50
C HIS A 92 5.66 -20.34 -0.97
N THR A 93 6.14 -19.38 -1.74
CA THR A 93 7.29 -18.54 -1.40
C THR A 93 6.81 -17.16 -0.96
N ARG A 94 7.47 -16.60 0.05
CA ARG A 94 7.23 -15.21 0.45
C ARG A 94 7.57 -14.29 -0.71
N THR A 95 6.59 -13.55 -1.20
CA THR A 95 6.72 -12.63 -2.33
C THR A 95 6.32 -11.23 -1.91
N ASN A 96 7.09 -10.23 -2.34
CA ASN A 96 6.71 -8.84 -2.23
C ASN A 96 5.87 -8.46 -3.45
N PHE A 97 4.68 -7.96 -3.21
CA PHE A 97 3.79 -7.43 -4.24
C PHE A 97 3.83 -5.90 -4.19
N VAL A 98 3.81 -5.26 -5.37
CA VAL A 98 3.55 -3.83 -5.52
C VAL A 98 2.48 -3.69 -6.58
N ILE A 99 1.29 -3.25 -6.18
CA ILE A 99 0.11 -3.19 -7.05
C ILE A 99 -0.38 -1.75 -7.08
N GLU A 100 -0.42 -1.14 -8.27
CA GLU A 100 -1.16 0.11 -8.46
C GLU A 100 -2.66 -0.20 -8.40
N ILE A 101 -3.40 0.53 -7.57
CA ILE A 101 -4.82 0.26 -7.32
C ILE A 101 -5.60 0.64 -8.60
N PRO A 102 -6.21 -0.33 -9.29
CA PRO A 102 -6.92 -0.06 -10.53
C PRO A 102 -8.29 0.57 -10.26
N ASN A 103 -8.83 1.31 -11.23
CA ASN A 103 -10.25 1.75 -11.26
C ASN A 103 -10.76 2.51 -10.03
N TYR A 104 -9.88 3.17 -9.28
CA TYR A 104 -10.27 4.08 -8.21
C TYR A 104 -9.77 5.49 -8.52
N ALA A 105 -10.69 6.45 -8.58
CA ALA A 105 -10.36 7.85 -8.89
C ALA A 105 -9.81 8.54 -7.63
N PHE A 106 -8.48 8.62 -7.55
CA PHE A 106 -7.78 9.28 -6.46
C PHE A 106 -7.60 10.77 -6.75
N ASN A 107 -8.05 11.60 -5.80
CA ASN A 107 -7.79 13.04 -5.84
C ASN A 107 -6.55 13.38 -5.02
N ASN A 108 -5.68 14.19 -5.61
CA ASN A 108 -4.52 14.73 -4.89
C ASN A 108 -4.96 15.55 -3.68
N GLY A 109 -4.22 15.44 -2.58
CA GLY A 109 -4.47 16.15 -1.33
C GLY A 109 -5.63 15.60 -0.49
N THR A 110 -6.29 14.53 -0.94
CA THR A 110 -7.37 13.88 -0.19
C THR A 110 -6.83 12.68 0.60
N LEU A 111 -7.15 12.57 1.89
CA LEU A 111 -6.83 11.40 2.70
C LEU A 111 -7.71 10.20 2.29
N TYR A 112 -7.06 9.09 2.01
CA TYR A 112 -7.64 7.79 1.78
C TYR A 112 -7.05 6.77 2.75
N TYR A 113 -7.75 5.67 2.94
CA TYR A 113 -7.26 4.46 3.59
C TYR A 113 -7.26 3.34 2.57
N VAL A 114 -6.28 2.45 2.68
CA VAL A 114 -6.13 1.30 1.79
C VAL A 114 -5.93 0.05 2.62
N ALA A 115 -6.61 -1.03 2.27
CA ALA A 115 -6.37 -2.35 2.85
C ALA A 115 -6.20 -3.40 1.75
N VAL A 116 -5.55 -4.50 2.11
CA VAL A 116 -5.39 -5.67 1.25
C VAL A 116 -5.60 -6.93 2.07
N THR A 117 -6.23 -7.91 1.46
CA THR A 117 -6.59 -9.18 2.08
C THR A 117 -6.40 -10.30 1.08
N ALA A 118 -6.05 -11.49 1.58
CA ALA A 118 -6.03 -12.69 0.76
C ALA A 118 -7.45 -13.27 0.73
N TYR A 119 -7.86 -13.79 -0.43
CA TYR A 119 -9.10 -14.57 -0.54
C TYR A 119 -8.88 -15.85 -1.34
N GLY A 120 -9.75 -16.82 -1.08
CA GLY A 120 -9.83 -18.06 -1.83
C GLY A 120 -11.26 -18.41 -2.23
N THR A 121 -11.36 -19.43 -3.07
CA THR A 121 -12.63 -19.96 -3.58
C THR A 121 -12.61 -21.47 -3.46
N ASN A 122 -13.50 -22.03 -2.64
CA ASN A 122 -13.61 -23.47 -2.51
C ASN A 122 -14.64 -24.03 -3.51
N ASN A 123 -14.17 -24.86 -4.44
CA ASN A 123 -15.02 -25.48 -5.47
C ASN A 123 -15.67 -26.81 -5.03
N LEU A 124 -15.30 -27.35 -3.87
CA LEU A 124 -15.81 -28.64 -3.35
C LEU A 124 -17.11 -28.49 -2.56
N VAL A 125 -17.41 -27.28 -2.09
CA VAL A 125 -18.67 -26.89 -1.44
C VAL A 125 -19.12 -25.60 -2.09
N ASP A 126 -20.16 -25.68 -2.94
CA ASP A 126 -20.70 -24.59 -3.75
C ASP A 126 -20.42 -23.19 -3.15
N THR A 127 -19.49 -22.46 -3.79
CA THR A 127 -19.34 -20.99 -3.69
C THR A 127 -18.99 -20.38 -2.34
N LYS A 128 -18.30 -21.09 -1.43
CA LYS A 128 -17.76 -20.41 -0.23
C LYS A 128 -16.57 -19.53 -0.58
N TYR A 129 -16.82 -18.23 -0.66
CA TYR A 129 -15.83 -17.17 -0.65
C TYR A 129 -15.24 -17.05 0.76
N ILE A 130 -13.92 -17.18 0.88
CA ILE A 130 -13.22 -17.07 2.17
C ILE A 130 -12.18 -15.97 2.05
N GLU A 131 -12.19 -15.01 2.98
CA GLU A 131 -11.30 -13.86 2.95
C GLU A 131 -10.72 -13.58 4.34
N THR A 132 -9.44 -13.22 4.39
CA THR A 132 -8.81 -12.78 5.64
C THR A 132 -9.44 -11.48 6.13
N LYS A 133 -9.76 -11.40 7.42
CA LYS A 133 -10.30 -10.18 8.03
C LYS A 133 -9.31 -9.01 7.89
N ILE A 134 -9.81 -7.84 7.51
CA ILE A 134 -9.04 -6.59 7.59
C ILE A 134 -8.81 -6.26 9.07
N THR A 135 -7.55 -6.24 9.49
CA THR A 135 -7.13 -5.81 10.83
C THR A 135 -6.40 -4.48 10.82
N LEU A 136 -5.94 -4.03 9.64
CA LEU A 136 -5.19 -2.81 9.44
C LEU A 136 -5.56 -2.16 8.10
N SER A 137 -5.79 -0.86 8.12
CA SER A 137 -5.86 -0.02 6.93
C SER A 137 -4.74 1.03 6.96
N MET A 138 -4.11 1.23 5.82
CA MET A 138 -2.98 2.14 5.66
C MET A 138 -3.46 3.50 5.16
N PRO A 139 -3.21 4.59 5.90
CA PRO A 139 -3.51 5.94 5.44
C PRO A 139 -2.60 6.33 4.29
N VAL A 140 -3.14 7.05 3.31
CA VAL A 140 -2.41 7.53 2.14
C VAL A 140 -3.07 8.76 1.56
N MET A 141 -2.26 9.62 0.95
CA MET A 141 -2.72 10.84 0.32
C MET A 141 -1.96 10.99 -1.00
N PRO A 142 -2.63 10.74 -2.14
CA PRO A 142 -2.10 11.07 -3.44
C PRO A 142 -1.70 12.54 -3.48
N ARG A 143 -0.67 12.85 -4.25
CA ARG A 143 -0.12 14.20 -4.29
C ARG A 143 0.55 14.48 -5.63
N PRO A 144 0.57 15.73 -6.10
CA PRO A 144 1.30 16.08 -7.30
C PRO A 144 2.76 15.65 -7.18
N GLU A 145 3.26 15.01 -8.22
CA GLU A 145 4.67 14.64 -8.37
C GLU A 145 5.15 15.08 -9.74
N GLY A 146 6.44 15.40 -9.82
CA GLY A 146 7.08 15.77 -11.06
C GLY A 146 8.59 15.70 -10.96
N THR A 147 9.24 16.17 -12.02
CA THR A 147 10.69 16.35 -12.08
C THR A 147 11.00 17.82 -12.30
N GLY A 148 12.22 18.22 -11.93
CA GLY A 148 12.74 19.55 -12.20
C GLY A 148 14.20 19.49 -12.62
N THR A 149 14.65 20.57 -13.24
CA THR A 149 16.02 20.74 -13.74
C THR A 149 16.62 22.06 -13.25
N GLY A 150 17.94 22.15 -13.27
CA GLY A 150 18.69 23.28 -12.72
C GLY A 150 18.86 23.19 -11.21
N THR A 151 19.34 24.28 -10.60
CA THR A 151 19.68 24.35 -9.17
C THR A 151 18.56 24.94 -8.31
N THR A 152 17.64 25.70 -8.89
CA THR A 152 16.43 26.17 -8.19
C THR A 152 15.46 24.99 -8.00
N LEU A 153 15.14 24.71 -6.74
CA LEU A 153 14.25 23.62 -6.35
C LEU A 153 12.82 24.15 -6.30
N THR A 154 11.99 23.56 -7.15
CA THR A 154 10.56 23.85 -7.24
C THR A 154 9.78 22.58 -6.94
N ALA A 155 8.62 22.72 -6.33
CA ALA A 155 7.65 21.64 -6.16
C ALA A 155 6.28 22.21 -6.49
N ASP A 156 5.65 21.65 -7.52
CA ASP A 156 4.47 22.25 -8.16
C ASP A 156 4.74 23.72 -8.55
N THR A 157 3.91 24.67 -8.13
CA THR A 157 4.13 26.10 -8.42
C THR A 157 5.04 26.81 -7.39
N ALA A 158 5.50 26.11 -6.35
CA ALA A 158 6.28 26.73 -5.26
C ALA A 158 7.79 26.60 -5.50
N THR A 159 8.53 27.71 -5.33
CA THR A 159 9.99 27.67 -5.18
C THR A 159 10.32 27.40 -3.72
N VAL A 160 10.90 26.24 -3.43
CA VAL A 160 11.12 25.75 -2.05
C VAL A 160 12.56 25.98 -1.57
N GLY A 161 13.51 26.07 -2.50
CA GLY A 161 14.92 26.19 -2.16
C GLY A 161 15.83 26.27 -3.37
N THR A 162 17.12 26.19 -3.11
CA THR A 162 18.18 26.05 -4.12
C THR A 162 19.17 24.99 -3.64
N MET A 163 19.62 24.12 -4.53
CA MET A 163 20.80 23.28 -4.29
C MET A 163 22.04 23.98 -4.85
N ASP A 164 23.08 24.07 -4.04
CA ASP A 164 24.36 24.64 -4.44
C ASP A 164 25.49 23.61 -4.22
N PRO A 165 25.87 22.88 -5.28
CA PRO A 165 26.97 21.94 -5.23
C PRO A 165 28.32 22.58 -4.90
N ASN A 166 28.49 23.89 -5.12
CA ASN A 166 29.77 24.58 -4.90
C ASN A 166 30.00 24.86 -3.42
N THR A 167 28.96 25.26 -2.70
CA THR A 167 29.00 25.47 -1.24
C THR A 167 28.69 24.19 -0.46
N GLY A 168 28.19 23.15 -1.14
CA GLY A 168 27.83 21.88 -0.53
C GLY A 168 26.55 21.98 0.32
N LYS A 169 25.62 22.87 -0.07
CA LYS A 169 24.40 23.17 0.70
C LYS A 169 23.12 23.08 -0.13
N VAL A 170 22.04 22.75 0.55
CA VAL A 170 20.67 22.96 0.09
C VAL A 170 20.06 24.03 0.98
N ILE A 171 19.63 25.14 0.40
CA ILE A 171 19.18 26.33 1.12
C ILE A 171 17.69 26.52 0.85
N ALA A 172 16.88 26.60 1.91
CA ALA A 172 15.46 26.87 1.78
C ALA A 172 15.20 28.32 1.36
N SER A 173 14.12 28.56 0.61
CA SER A 173 13.77 29.87 0.07
C SER A 173 12.51 30.45 0.72
N GLY A 174 12.49 31.75 0.98
CA GLY A 174 11.33 32.43 1.57
C GLY A 174 10.97 31.88 2.95
N GLY A 175 9.68 31.58 3.18
CA GLY A 175 9.18 31.01 4.44
C GLY A 175 9.41 29.50 4.59
N TRP A 176 10.05 28.84 3.61
CA TRP A 176 10.35 27.43 3.68
C TRP A 176 11.52 27.13 4.62
N LYS A 177 11.49 25.94 5.20
CA LYS A 177 12.58 25.32 5.95
C LYS A 177 12.85 23.93 5.40
N VAL A 178 14.03 23.36 5.65
CA VAL A 178 14.51 22.10 5.06
C VAL A 178 15.06 21.14 6.10
N GLN A 179 14.86 19.85 5.86
CA GLN A 179 15.48 18.77 6.62
C GLN A 179 15.98 17.68 5.66
N TYR A 180 17.18 17.16 5.91
CA TYR A 180 17.80 16.10 5.13
C TYR A 180 17.57 14.71 5.75
N PHE A 181 17.23 13.73 4.91
CA PHE A 181 16.88 12.35 5.28
C PHE A 181 17.87 11.32 4.73
N GLY A 182 19.07 11.75 4.33
CA GLY A 182 20.10 10.84 3.84
C GLY A 182 20.01 10.52 2.35
N TYR A 183 20.94 9.67 1.93
CA TYR A 183 20.99 9.09 0.59
C TYR A 183 19.82 8.12 0.39
N GLN A 184 19.17 8.19 -0.76
CA GLN A 184 18.05 7.32 -1.14
C GLN A 184 18.24 6.75 -2.55
N THR A 185 17.82 5.50 -2.74
CA THR A 185 17.71 4.86 -4.06
C THR A 185 16.28 4.78 -4.57
N ASN A 186 15.31 5.13 -3.72
CA ASN A 186 13.89 5.08 -4.01
C ASN A 186 13.23 6.36 -3.51
N PHE A 187 12.58 7.08 -4.42
CA PHE A 187 11.82 8.28 -4.07
C PHE A 187 10.77 8.00 -2.99
N ASN A 188 10.20 6.80 -2.93
CA ASN A 188 9.13 6.45 -2.00
C ASN A 188 9.62 5.99 -0.61
N ALA A 189 10.94 6.05 -0.33
CA ALA A 189 11.51 5.50 0.91
C ALA A 189 11.04 6.18 2.21
N VAL A 190 10.79 7.50 2.19
CA VAL A 190 10.25 8.23 3.35
C VAL A 190 8.78 8.53 3.13
N VAL A 191 7.93 7.95 3.98
CA VAL A 191 6.47 8.08 3.87
C VAL A 191 5.88 8.85 5.06
N VAL A 192 6.54 8.83 6.23
CA VAL A 192 6.04 9.44 7.47
C VAL A 192 7.06 10.43 8.03
N VAL A 193 6.60 11.64 8.35
CA VAL A 193 7.37 12.68 9.05
C VAL A 193 6.68 12.95 10.39
N THR A 194 7.28 12.44 11.48
CA THR A 194 6.69 12.51 12.83
C THR A 194 7.09 13.77 13.60
N ASN A 195 8.17 14.46 13.19
CA ASN A 195 8.57 15.73 13.77
C ASN A 195 8.26 16.86 12.78
N ASN A 196 7.00 17.33 12.81
CA ASN A 196 6.41 18.27 11.87
C ASN A 196 6.33 19.70 12.42
N THR A 197 7.14 20.07 13.41
CA THR A 197 7.13 21.46 13.91
C THR A 197 8.05 22.32 13.04
N ASP A 198 7.77 23.61 12.87
CA ASP A 198 8.67 24.46 12.07
C ASP A 198 10.05 24.61 12.73
N ASN A 199 10.16 24.38 14.04
CA ASN A 199 11.44 24.45 14.75
C ASN A 199 12.32 23.22 14.57
N SER A 200 11.80 22.13 13.98
CA SER A 200 12.59 20.93 13.68
C SER A 200 13.21 20.92 12.28
N PHE A 201 12.93 21.95 11.48
CA PHE A 201 13.50 22.15 10.14
C PHE A 201 14.45 23.35 10.17
N ASP A 202 15.52 23.27 9.39
CA ASP A 202 16.58 24.27 9.32
C ASP A 202 16.37 25.23 8.13
N SER A 203 17.12 26.34 8.07
CA SER A 203 17.17 27.19 6.87
C SER A 203 18.05 26.61 5.77
N GLU A 204 18.95 25.69 6.12
CA GLU A 204 19.87 25.03 5.20
C GLU A 204 20.17 23.60 5.64
N SER A 205 20.60 22.76 4.70
CA SER A 205 21.08 21.42 4.98
C SER A 205 22.25 21.05 4.08
N VAL A 206 22.90 19.93 4.36
CA VAL A 206 24.00 19.42 3.53
C VAL A 206 23.50 19.00 2.15
N TYR A 207 24.22 19.37 1.09
CA TYR A 207 23.97 18.89 -0.26
C TYR A 207 24.55 17.49 -0.46
N SER A 208 23.77 16.62 -1.08
CA SER A 208 24.19 15.28 -1.48
C SER A 208 23.45 14.86 -2.75
N VAL A 209 24.18 14.29 -3.71
CA VAL A 209 23.56 13.58 -4.84
C VAL A 209 22.86 12.33 -4.29
N ASN A 210 21.67 12.06 -4.81
CA ASN A 210 20.69 11.10 -4.28
C ASN A 210 20.21 11.42 -2.86
N GLY A 211 20.44 12.64 -2.37
CA GLY A 211 19.93 13.10 -1.10
C GLY A 211 18.42 13.36 -1.16
N LEU A 212 17.71 12.92 -0.12
CA LEU A 212 16.29 13.22 0.05
C LEU A 212 16.08 14.32 1.09
N TYR A 213 15.27 15.29 0.73
CA TYR A 213 14.97 16.48 1.51
C TYR A 213 13.48 16.64 1.66
N ILE A 214 13.04 17.01 2.87
CA ILE A 214 11.68 17.51 3.09
C ILE A 214 11.81 19.00 3.36
N PHE A 215 11.05 19.78 2.60
CA PHE A 215 10.82 21.19 2.84
C PHE A 215 9.46 21.37 3.49
N LYS A 216 9.38 22.32 4.42
CA LYS A 216 8.15 22.65 5.14
C LYS A 216 7.91 24.15 5.17
N ASN A 217 6.66 24.56 5.00
CA ASN A 217 6.19 25.92 5.23
C ASN A 217 4.76 25.89 5.75
N VAL A 218 4.55 26.18 7.04
CA VAL A 218 3.24 26.06 7.71
C VAL A 218 2.66 24.65 7.49
N ASN A 219 1.57 24.49 6.73
CA ASN A 219 0.95 23.19 6.45
C ASN A 219 1.45 22.56 5.14
N GLN A 220 2.33 23.24 4.41
CA GLN A 220 2.82 22.78 3.12
C GLN A 220 4.07 21.91 3.33
N LEU A 221 4.13 20.79 2.60
CA LEU A 221 5.31 19.95 2.53
C LEU A 221 5.74 19.76 1.07
N ALA A 222 7.04 19.83 0.82
CA ALA A 222 7.61 19.44 -0.45
C ALA A 222 8.72 18.43 -0.22
N LYS A 223 8.64 17.30 -0.90
CA LYS A 223 9.67 16.27 -0.88
C LYS A 223 10.51 16.42 -2.13
N ILE A 224 11.82 16.60 -1.98
CA ILE A 224 12.77 16.74 -3.08
C ILE A 224 13.80 15.61 -2.98
N TRP A 225 14.02 14.89 -4.07
CA TRP A 225 15.12 13.95 -4.21
C TRP A 225 16.05 14.45 -5.30
N ILE A 226 17.24 14.88 -4.91
CA ILE A 226 18.25 15.40 -5.82
C ILE A 226 18.90 14.21 -6.53
N GLN A 227 18.71 14.07 -7.84
CA GLN A 227 19.23 12.93 -8.62
C GLN A 227 20.60 13.23 -9.21
N SER A 228 20.90 14.51 -9.46
CA SER A 228 22.21 15.00 -9.92
C SER A 228 22.39 16.47 -9.51
N ALA A 229 23.53 17.07 -9.86
CA ALA A 229 23.80 18.49 -9.61
C ALA A 229 22.83 19.49 -10.28
N ASN A 230 21.95 19.00 -11.16
CA ASN A 230 21.03 19.81 -11.95
C ASN A 230 19.69 19.10 -12.25
N SER A 231 19.35 18.03 -11.53
CA SER A 231 18.08 17.33 -11.69
C SER A 231 17.56 16.80 -10.37
N TYR A 232 16.23 16.81 -10.23
CA TYR A 232 15.56 16.32 -9.03
C TYR A 232 14.16 15.80 -9.36
N LYS A 233 13.66 14.91 -8.51
CA LYS A 233 12.24 14.54 -8.44
C LYS A 233 11.60 15.25 -7.26
N TRP A 234 10.35 15.66 -7.41
CA TRP A 234 9.60 16.32 -6.35
C TRP A 234 8.20 15.73 -6.16
N ALA A 235 7.68 15.90 -4.95
CA ALA A 235 6.28 15.72 -4.62
C ALA A 235 5.83 16.85 -3.70
N TYR A 236 4.62 17.35 -3.87
CA TYR A 236 4.12 18.53 -3.18
C TYR A 236 2.82 18.23 -2.45
N GLN A 237 2.68 18.68 -1.22
CA GLN A 237 1.47 18.59 -0.43
C GLN A 237 1.12 20.00 0.04
N SER A 238 0.06 20.58 -0.50
CA SER A 238 -0.39 21.93 -0.16
C SER A 238 -0.97 22.02 1.25
N ASP A 239 -1.52 20.92 1.76
CA ASP A 239 -2.04 20.83 3.11
C ASP A 239 -1.74 19.46 3.72
N ALA A 240 -0.79 19.42 4.64
CA ALA A 240 -0.38 18.23 5.36
C ALA A 240 -1.07 18.09 6.72
N SER A 241 -1.98 18.99 7.12
CA SER A 241 -2.59 18.92 8.46
C SER A 241 -3.41 17.65 8.66
N GLN A 242 -3.95 17.07 7.58
CA GLN A 242 -4.68 15.82 7.60
C GLN A 242 -3.80 14.59 7.91
N TRP A 243 -2.47 14.69 7.82
CA TRP A 243 -1.54 13.62 8.19
C TRP A 243 -1.05 13.69 9.63
N TRP A 244 -1.31 14.79 10.33
CA TRP A 244 -0.70 15.00 11.63
C TRP A 244 -1.38 14.10 12.68
N GLY A 245 -0.61 13.18 13.26
CA GLY A 245 -1.12 12.24 14.28
C GLY A 245 -1.75 10.97 13.71
N ILE A 246 -1.65 10.76 12.40
CA ILE A 246 -1.86 9.47 11.74
C ILE A 246 -0.50 8.79 11.56
#